data_AF-A0A7W1KQ68-F1
#
_entry.id   AF-A0A7W1KQ68-F1
#
_cell.length_a   1.000
_cell.length_b   1.000
_cell.length_c   1.000
_cell.angle_alpha   90.00
_cell.angle_beta   90.00
_cell.angle_gamma   90.00
#
_symmetry.space_group_name_H-M   'P 1'
#
loop_
_entity.id
_entity.type
_entity.pdbx_description
1 polymer ?
#
loop_
_entity_poly.entity_id
_entity_poly.type
_entity_poly.pdbx_seq_one_letter_code
_entity_poly.pdbx_strand_id
1 'polypeptide(L)'
;TRRNYDKRTEPVRGQNGKELVGLRRYSKDVGATLAEVKGASPSYTLNGDEHYVRVKITSSKPQANPYATGDLETAWTQPVFLKAK
;
A
#
# COMPACT_ATOMS: atom_id res chain seq x y z
N THR A 1 6.31 2.64 1.54
CA THR A 1 6.72 3.82 2.34
C THR A 1 8.21 3.82 2.50
N ARG A 2 8.86 4.94 2.17
CA ARG A 2 10.30 5.16 2.40
C ARG A 2 10.56 5.66 3.82
N ARG A 3 11.77 5.49 4.35
CA ARG A 3 12.16 5.83 5.73
C ARG A 3 12.13 7.33 6.02
N ASN A 4 12.33 8.16 5.01
CA ASN A 4 12.35 9.63 5.07
C ASN A 4 11.00 10.28 4.66
N TYR A 5 9.92 9.52 4.65
CA TYR A 5 8.58 10.01 4.30
C TYR A 5 8.12 11.20 5.16
N ASP A 6 7.20 12.02 4.63
CA ASP A 6 6.57 13.08 5.42
C ASP A 6 5.68 12.49 6.53
N LYS A 7 6.09 12.68 7.78
CA LYS A 7 5.41 12.17 8.99
C LYS A 7 4.27 13.07 9.48
N ARG A 8 4.01 14.22 8.83
CA ARG A 8 2.92 15.12 9.22
C ARG A 8 1.58 14.40 9.11
N THR A 9 0.69 14.68 10.05
CA THR A 9 -0.68 14.16 10.06
C THR A 9 -1.67 15.25 10.47
N GLU A 10 -2.87 15.16 9.92
CA GLU A 10 -3.96 16.09 10.21
C GLU A 10 -5.17 15.33 10.78
N PRO A 11 -5.88 15.88 11.77
CA PRO A 11 -7.14 15.31 12.26
C PRO A 11 -8.19 15.28 11.14
N VAL A 12 -8.91 14.17 11.00
CA VAL A 12 -10.07 14.14 10.11
C VAL A 12 -11.26 14.76 10.84
N ARG A 13 -11.89 15.76 10.22
CA ARG A 13 -13.08 16.41 10.76
C ARG A 13 -14.34 15.87 10.10
N GLY A 14 -15.36 15.63 10.92
CA GLY A 14 -16.70 15.25 10.45
C GLY A 14 -17.45 16.44 9.87
N GLN A 15 -18.65 16.18 9.34
CA GLN A 15 -19.51 17.23 8.77
C GLN A 15 -19.88 18.33 9.78
N ASN A 16 -19.89 18.00 11.07
CA ASN A 16 -20.14 18.92 12.18
C ASN A 16 -18.90 19.74 12.61
N GLY A 17 -17.78 19.63 11.87
CA GLY A 17 -16.52 20.32 12.17
C GLY A 17 -15.73 19.75 13.37
N LYS A 18 -16.29 18.78 14.11
CA LYS A 18 -15.58 18.11 15.21
C LYS A 18 -14.61 17.08 14.66
N GLU A 19 -13.49 16.92 15.36
CA GLU A 19 -12.51 15.89 15.05
C GLU A 19 -13.10 14.49 15.31
N LEU A 20 -12.88 13.59 14.36
CA LEU A 20 -13.22 12.19 14.50
C LEU A 20 -12.07 11.50 15.24
N VAL A 21 -12.33 11.12 16.49
CA VAL A 21 -11.34 10.46 17.36
C VAL A 21 -10.82 9.19 16.66
N GLY A 22 -9.50 9.06 16.60
CA GLY A 22 -8.82 7.92 15.99
C GLY A 22 -8.60 8.03 14.47
N LEU A 23 -9.20 9.00 13.78
CA LEU A 23 -8.99 9.20 12.35
C LEU A 23 -7.97 10.31 12.09
N ARG A 24 -6.88 9.94 11.40
CA ARG A 24 -5.82 10.85 10.95
C ARG A 24 -5.65 10.73 9.44
N ARG A 25 -5.44 11.87 8.78
CA ARG A 25 -4.97 11.91 7.39
C ARG A 25 -3.45 11.98 7.41
N TYR A 26 -2.82 11.05 6.71
CA TYR A 26 -1.37 10.98 6.56
C TYR A 26 -0.95 11.59 5.22
N SER A 27 0.33 11.90 5.07
CA SER A 27 0.90 12.26 3.77
C SER A 27 0.71 11.13 2.74
N LYS A 28 0.77 11.48 1.46
CA LYS A 28 0.67 10.51 0.35
C LYS A 28 1.87 9.54 0.29
N ASP A 29 2.94 9.83 1.02
CA ASP A 29 4.12 8.97 1.09
C ASP A 29 3.84 7.67 1.87
N VAL A 30 2.86 7.72 2.80
CA VAL A 30 2.41 6.55 3.55
C VAL A 30 1.58 5.66 2.63
N GLY A 31 2.04 4.43 2.42
CA GLY A 31 1.38 3.48 1.52
C GLY A 31 1.64 3.73 0.04
N ALA A 32 2.60 4.60 -0.32
CA ALA A 32 2.96 4.86 -1.70
C ALA A 32 3.36 3.58 -2.46
N THR A 33 2.87 3.45 -3.70
CA THR A 33 3.32 2.45 -4.67
C THR A 33 4.75 2.76 -5.12
N LEU A 34 5.66 1.83 -4.92
CA LEU A 34 7.08 2.01 -5.25
C LEU A 34 7.40 1.64 -6.70
N ALA A 35 6.69 0.65 -7.25
CA ALA A 35 6.79 0.21 -8.63
C ALA A 35 5.50 -0.50 -9.06
N GLU A 36 5.22 -0.49 -10.37
CA GLU A 36 4.14 -1.25 -10.99
C GLU A 36 4.71 -1.96 -12.23
N VAL A 37 4.41 -3.24 -12.38
CA VAL A 37 4.88 -4.06 -13.50
C VAL A 37 3.71 -4.85 -14.06
N LYS A 38 3.55 -4.83 -15.39
CA LYS A 38 2.58 -5.67 -16.11
C LYS A 38 3.31 -6.88 -16.68
N GLY A 39 2.79 -8.08 -16.40
CA GLY A 39 3.34 -9.34 -16.89
C GLY A 39 3.55 -10.37 -15.78
N ALA A 40 3.91 -11.59 -16.18
CA ALA A 40 4.00 -12.75 -15.28
C ALA A 40 5.34 -12.86 -14.51
N SER A 41 6.32 -12.00 -14.81
CA SER A 41 7.65 -12.07 -14.21
C SER A 41 8.10 -10.70 -13.67
N PRO A 42 7.43 -10.16 -12.64
CA PRO A 42 7.84 -8.89 -12.05
C PRO A 42 9.13 -9.06 -11.23
N SER A 43 9.95 -8.01 -11.20
CA SER A 43 11.10 -7.92 -10.30
C SER A 43 11.17 -6.54 -9.67
N TYR A 44 11.69 -6.48 -8.45
CA TYR A 44 11.95 -5.24 -7.73
C TYR A 44 13.22 -5.40 -6.90
N THR A 45 14.16 -4.46 -7.07
CA THR A 45 15.38 -4.40 -6.27
C THR A 45 15.18 -3.35 -5.17
N LEU A 46 15.43 -3.74 -3.92
CA LEU A 46 15.33 -2.82 -2.78
C LEU A 46 16.39 -1.72 -2.91
N ASN A 47 15.97 -0.47 -2.70
CA ASN A 47 16.85 0.69 -2.77
C ASN A 47 17.56 0.98 -1.44
N GLY A 48 17.10 0.38 -0.33
CA GLY A 48 17.72 0.56 0.98
C GLY A 48 16.96 1.53 1.89
N ASP A 49 16.10 2.36 1.30
CA ASP A 49 15.33 3.39 1.99
C ASP A 49 13.89 2.96 2.28
N GLU A 50 13.49 1.74 1.92
CA GLU A 50 12.16 1.22 2.24
C GLU A 50 12.07 0.78 3.70
N HIS A 51 10.87 0.90 4.29
CA HIS A 51 10.55 0.24 5.57
C HIS A 51 10.42 -1.27 5.38
N TYR A 52 9.62 -1.65 4.40
CA TYR A 52 9.45 -3.00 3.88
C TYR A 52 8.81 -2.89 2.49
N VAL A 53 8.85 -3.97 1.72
CA VAL A 53 8.13 -4.09 0.45
C VAL A 53 7.18 -5.27 0.52
N ARG A 54 5.95 -5.09 0.05
CA ARG A 54 4.96 -6.14 -0.14
C ARG A 54 4.32 -5.93 -1.51
N VAL A 55 4.12 -7.02 -2.23
CA VAL A 55 3.52 -7.00 -3.56
C VAL A 55 2.07 -7.45 -3.47
N LYS A 56 1.17 -6.66 -4.08
CA LYS A 56 -0.18 -7.08 -4.46
C LYS A 56 -0.12 -7.56 -5.90
N ILE A 57 -0.54 -8.80 -6.14
CA ILE A 57 -0.57 -9.40 -7.48
C ILE A 57 -2.03 -9.50 -7.88
N THR A 58 -2.39 -8.91 -9.02
CA THR A 58 -3.74 -8.98 -9.58
C THR A 58 -3.69 -9.82 -10.86
N SER A 59 -4.47 -10.90 -10.87
CA SER A 59 -4.65 -11.79 -12.02
C SER A 59 -5.59 -11.16 -13.05
N SER A 60 -5.58 -11.65 -14.29
CA SER A 60 -6.63 -11.36 -15.27
C SER A 60 -7.91 -12.17 -15.04
N LYS A 61 -7.90 -13.14 -14.11
CA LYS A 61 -9.03 -14.01 -13.82
C LYS A 61 -10.04 -13.32 -12.89
N PRO A 62 -11.35 -13.34 -13.22
CA PRO A 62 -12.40 -12.85 -12.33
C PRO A 62 -12.41 -13.63 -11.00
N GLN A 63 -12.64 -12.92 -9.90
CA GLN A 63 -12.81 -13.54 -8.60
C GLN A 63 -14.16 -14.26 -8.54
N ALA A 64 -14.15 -15.53 -8.11
CA ALA A 64 -15.35 -16.37 -8.09
C ALA A 64 -16.47 -15.81 -7.18
N ASN A 65 -16.10 -15.33 -5.99
CA ASN A 65 -17.00 -14.68 -5.04
C ASN A 65 -16.44 -13.29 -4.72
N PRO A 66 -16.70 -12.30 -5.58
CA PRO A 66 -16.12 -10.97 -5.45
C PRO A 66 -16.79 -10.17 -4.33
N TYR A 67 -16.06 -9.21 -3.72
CA TYR A 67 -16.67 -8.25 -2.81
C TYR A 67 -17.45 -7.19 -3.58
N ALA A 68 -16.90 -6.76 -4.72
CA ALA A 68 -17.52 -5.82 -5.64
C ALA A 68 -17.50 -6.37 -7.08
N THR A 69 -18.52 -6.03 -7.86
CA THR A 69 -18.59 -6.42 -9.28
C THR A 69 -17.31 -6.00 -10.02
N GLY A 70 -16.68 -6.96 -10.71
CA GLY A 70 -15.45 -6.73 -11.47
C GLY A 70 -14.15 -7.02 -10.70
N ASP A 71 -14.21 -7.45 -9.44
CA ASP A 71 -13.01 -7.88 -8.72
C ASP A 71 -12.30 -9.04 -9.43
N LEU A 72 -10.97 -8.93 -9.47
CA LEU A 72 -10.09 -9.93 -10.03
C LEU A 72 -9.38 -10.68 -8.91
N GLU A 73 -9.05 -11.95 -9.16
CA GLU A 73 -8.27 -12.75 -8.21
C GLU A 73 -6.99 -12.02 -7.84
N THR A 74 -6.79 -11.84 -6.54
CA THR A 74 -5.68 -11.08 -6.00
C THR A 74 -4.96 -11.89 -4.94
N ALA A 75 -3.64 -11.85 -4.99
CA ALA A 75 -2.77 -12.42 -3.97
C ALA A 75 -1.86 -11.33 -3.40
N TRP A 76 -1.33 -11.60 -2.21
CA TRP A 76 -0.32 -10.75 -1.60
C TRP A 76 0.86 -11.59 -1.15
N THR A 77 2.06 -11.08 -1.39
CA THR A 77 3.28 -11.68 -0.83
C THR A 77 3.38 -11.39 0.67
N GLN A 78 4.24 -12.15 1.36
CA GLN A 78 4.69 -11.75 2.70
C GLN A 78 5.57 -10.50 2.59
N PRO A 79 5.57 -9.62 3.61
CA PRO A 79 6.46 -8.47 3.64
C PRO A 79 7.93 -8.89 3.59
N VAL A 80 8.70 -8.21 2.74
CA VAL A 80 10.16 -8.37 2.65
C VAL A 80 10.81 -7.15 3.30
N PHE A 81 11.76 -7.41 4.18
CA PHE A 81 12.54 -6.40 4.89
C PHE A 81 13.99 -6.44 4.40
N LEU A 82 14.63 -5.28 4.40
CA LEU A 82 16.09 -5.24 4.33
C LEU A 82 16.66 -5.84 5.62
N LYS A 83 17.50 -6.87 5.51
CA LYS A 83 18.30 -7.31 6.66
C LYS A 83 19.21 -6.15 7.05
N ALA A 84 19.18 -5.78 8.33
CA ALA A 84 20.25 -4.98 8.90
C ALA A 84 21.55 -5.79 8.79
N LYS A 85 22.64 -5.11 8.39
CA LYS A 85 23.99 -5.65 8.57
C LYS A 85 24.35 -5.69 10.04
#